data_AF-A0A1E4I4F0-F1
#
_entry.id   AF-A0A1E4I4F0-F1
#
_cell.length_a   1.000
_cell.length_b   1.000
_cell.length_c   1.000
_cell.angle_alpha   90.00
_cell.angle_beta   90.00
_cell.angle_gamma   90.00
#
_symmetry.space_group_name_H-M   'P 1'
#
loop_
_entity.id
_entity.type
_entity.pdbx_description
1 polymer ?
#
loop_
_entity_poly.entity_id
_entity_poly.type
_entity_poly.pdbx_seq_one_letter_code
_entity_poly.pdbx_strand_id
1 'polypeptide(L)'
;MSIVDFEHLFYPTGAAWHLELGHDLEAQALGSILLLANKRNAIVTAALEAAADPTDADRRVLSAIQSDVVRTLVERALVDEDFDQETDYPAGSVGALLVSVLQRTFQGRSLESLRRERSQEPSLFTTRIQDATRLLADA
;
A
#
# COMPACT_ATOMS: atom_id res chain seq x y z
N MET A 1 -10.12 1.68 -7.89
CA MET A 1 -9.16 2.65 -8.45
C MET A 1 -9.92 3.62 -9.33
N SER A 2 -9.57 4.90 -9.26
CA SER A 2 -10.15 5.94 -10.11
C SER A 2 -9.07 6.82 -10.72
N ILE A 3 -9.28 7.27 -11.95
CA ILE A 3 -8.40 8.24 -12.63
C ILE A 3 -9.00 9.63 -12.44
N VAL A 4 -8.23 10.56 -11.87
CA VAL A 4 -8.70 11.92 -11.53
C VAL A 4 -7.63 12.95 -11.87
N ASP A 5 -8.03 14.19 -12.17
CA ASP A 5 -7.07 15.28 -12.40
C ASP A 5 -6.72 15.96 -11.07
N PHE A 6 -5.48 15.82 -10.63
CA PHE A 6 -5.01 16.40 -9.37
C PHE A 6 -4.97 17.94 -9.40
N GLU A 7 -4.99 18.58 -10.58
CA GLU A 7 -5.07 20.04 -10.70
C GLU A 7 -6.33 20.63 -10.07
N HIS A 8 -7.41 19.85 -9.99
CA HIS A 8 -8.68 20.28 -9.43
C HIS A 8 -8.92 19.75 -8.00
N LEU A 9 -7.89 19.15 -7.38
CA LEU A 9 -7.93 18.58 -6.04
C LEU A 9 -6.79 19.15 -5.18
N PHE A 10 -6.79 18.84 -3.89
CA PHE A 10 -5.75 19.29 -2.95
C PHE A 10 -4.46 18.43 -3.00
N TYR A 11 -4.25 17.69 -4.10
CA TYR A 11 -3.09 16.83 -4.26
C TYR A 11 -2.00 17.52 -5.10
N PRO A 12 -0.70 17.27 -4.83
CA PRO A 12 0.37 17.81 -5.66
C PRO A 12 0.23 17.36 -7.12
N THR A 13 0.19 18.31 -8.06
CA THR A 13 -0.03 18.01 -9.49
C THR A 13 1.06 17.15 -10.13
N GLY A 14 2.26 17.16 -9.56
CA GLY A 14 3.38 16.30 -9.97
C GLY A 14 3.35 14.88 -9.39
N ALA A 15 2.45 14.57 -8.44
CA ALA A 15 2.30 13.23 -7.90
C ALA A 15 1.67 12.29 -8.93
N ALA A 16 2.13 11.05 -8.97
CA ALA A 16 1.66 10.05 -9.93
C ALA A 16 0.35 9.38 -9.47
N TRP A 17 0.21 9.13 -8.17
CA TRP A 17 -0.97 8.57 -7.54
C TRP A 17 -1.11 9.07 -6.11
N HIS A 18 -2.26 8.80 -5.51
CA HIS A 18 -2.56 8.99 -4.10
C HIS A 18 -3.28 7.74 -3.58
N LEU A 19 -2.93 7.31 -2.38
CA LEU A 19 -3.61 6.23 -1.68
C LEU A 19 -4.26 6.78 -0.41
N GLU A 20 -5.56 6.57 -0.30
CA GLU A 20 -6.34 6.90 0.87
C GLU A 20 -6.80 5.62 1.56
N LEU A 21 -6.70 5.59 2.88
CA LEU A 21 -7.08 4.48 3.74
C LEU A 21 -8.10 4.96 4.77
N GLY A 22 -9.22 4.25 4.88
CA GLY A 22 -10.21 4.46 5.94
C GLY A 22 -9.63 4.14 7.31
N HIS A 23 -10.19 4.81 8.33
CA HIS A 23 -9.70 4.69 9.71
C HIS A 23 -10.36 3.56 10.50
N ASP A 24 -11.59 3.16 10.12
CA ASP A 24 -12.35 2.13 10.80
C ASP A 24 -11.79 0.73 10.48
N LEU A 25 -11.21 0.07 11.49
CA LEU A 25 -10.60 -1.25 11.38
C LEU A 25 -11.63 -2.37 11.14
N GLU A 26 -12.89 -2.16 11.50
CA GLU A 26 -13.98 -3.12 11.28
C GLU A 26 -14.70 -2.91 9.94
N ALA A 27 -14.53 -1.74 9.31
CA ALA A 27 -15.12 -1.45 8.00
C ALA A 27 -14.55 -2.36 6.89
N GLN A 28 -15.37 -2.58 5.85
CA GLN A 28 -14.99 -3.37 4.67
C GLN A 28 -13.79 -2.76 3.95
N ALA A 29 -12.72 -3.54 3.76
CA ALA A 29 -11.46 -3.08 3.19
C ALA A 29 -11.61 -2.58 1.74
N LEU A 30 -12.39 -3.30 0.92
CA LEU A 30 -12.61 -2.94 -0.49
C LEU A 30 -13.24 -1.55 -0.68
N GLY A 31 -14.03 -1.09 0.29
CA GLY A 31 -14.62 0.26 0.29
C GLY A 31 -13.76 1.30 1.02
N SER A 32 -12.75 0.87 1.75
CA SER A 32 -11.94 1.71 2.63
C SER A 32 -10.54 1.98 2.08
N ILE A 33 -10.21 1.44 0.90
CA ILE A 33 -8.93 1.69 0.23
C ILE A 33 -9.20 2.30 -1.13
N LEU A 34 -8.74 3.54 -1.31
CA LEU A 34 -8.92 4.29 -2.54
C LEU A 34 -7.57 4.62 -3.15
N LEU A 35 -7.25 3.95 -4.26
CA LEU A 35 -6.15 4.34 -5.13
C LEU A 35 -6.65 5.31 -6.20
N LEU A 36 -6.15 6.54 -6.15
CA LEU A 36 -6.38 7.59 -7.15
C LEU A 36 -5.15 7.73 -8.04
N ALA A 37 -5.31 7.51 -9.34
CA ALA A 37 -4.27 7.77 -10.33
C ALA A 37 -4.41 9.18 -10.88
N ASN A 38 -3.31 9.93 -10.92
CA ASN A 38 -3.33 11.26 -11.51
C ASN A 38 -3.39 11.16 -13.04
N LYS A 39 -4.46 11.67 -13.63
CA LYS A 39 -4.70 11.70 -15.09
C LYS A 39 -3.53 12.30 -15.88
N ARG A 40 -2.76 13.21 -15.27
CA ARG A 40 -1.62 13.88 -15.89
C ARG A 40 -0.38 12.99 -16.00
N ASN A 41 -0.33 11.86 -15.29
CA ASN A 41 0.74 10.89 -15.41
C ASN A 41 0.31 9.72 -16.33
N ALA A 42 0.53 9.91 -17.63
CA ALA A 42 0.11 8.94 -18.66
C ALA A 42 0.73 7.54 -18.48
N ILE A 43 1.95 7.46 -17.94
CA ILE A 43 2.65 6.19 -17.69
C ILE A 43 1.88 5.37 -16.64
N VAL A 44 1.48 6.01 -15.54
CA VAL A 44 0.75 5.36 -14.45
C VAL A 44 -0.67 5.02 -14.85
N THR A 45 -1.38 5.92 -15.54
CA THR A 45 -2.75 5.62 -15.98
C THR A 45 -2.78 4.49 -16.99
N ALA A 46 -1.86 4.48 -17.96
CA ALA A 46 -1.80 3.42 -18.97
C ALA A 46 -1.48 2.05 -18.32
N ALA A 47 -0.52 1.99 -17.40
CA ALA A 47 -0.18 0.74 -16.72
C ALA A 47 -1.36 0.19 -15.88
N LEU A 48 -2.11 1.07 -15.22
CA LEU A 48 -3.28 0.70 -14.44
C LEU A 48 -4.46 0.24 -15.33
N GLU A 49 -4.67 0.89 -16.48
CA GLU A 49 -5.68 0.47 -17.47
C GLU A 49 -5.31 -0.87 -18.11
N ALA A 50 -4.02 -1.14 -18.32
CA ALA A 50 -3.49 -2.37 -18.88
C ALA A 50 -3.32 -3.52 -17.87
N ALA A 51 -3.76 -3.37 -16.61
CA ALA A 51 -3.46 -4.32 -15.54
C ALA A 51 -3.94 -5.76 -15.78
N ALA A 52 -4.93 -5.97 -16.67
CA ALA A 52 -5.40 -7.31 -17.06
C ALA A 52 -4.45 -8.04 -18.03
N ASP A 53 -3.69 -7.29 -18.84
CA ASP A 53 -2.70 -7.82 -19.79
C ASP A 53 -1.53 -6.82 -19.97
N PRO A 54 -0.64 -6.70 -18.96
CA PRO A 54 0.37 -5.65 -18.92
C PRO A 54 1.62 -6.00 -19.73
N THR A 55 2.18 -5.00 -20.42
CA THR A 55 3.53 -5.09 -20.99
C THR A 55 4.59 -5.15 -19.89
N ASP A 56 5.84 -5.49 -20.22
CA ASP A 56 6.95 -5.46 -19.26
C ASP A 56 7.15 -4.08 -18.63
N ALA A 57 6.93 -3.00 -19.40
CA ALA A 57 6.99 -1.64 -18.87
C ALA A 57 5.86 -1.38 -17.86
N ASP A 58 4.64 -1.83 -18.16
CA ASP A 58 3.49 -1.72 -17.27
C ASP A 58 3.70 -2.52 -15.98
N ARG A 59 4.27 -3.73 -16.08
CA ARG A 59 4.61 -4.58 -14.91
C ARG A 59 5.55 -3.86 -13.95
N ARG A 60 6.53 -3.10 -14.44
CA ARG A 60 7.43 -2.30 -13.59
C ARG A 60 6.68 -1.22 -12.84
N VAL A 61 5.77 -0.52 -13.51
CA VAL A 61 4.94 0.53 -12.90
C VAL A 61 3.98 -0.06 -11.88
N LEU A 62 3.28 -1.14 -12.24
CA LEU A 62 2.35 -1.85 -11.35
C LEU A 62 3.07 -2.41 -10.12
N SER A 63 4.29 -2.94 -10.28
CA SER A 63 5.13 -3.38 -9.16
C SER A 63 5.48 -2.23 -8.22
N ALA A 64 5.82 -1.05 -8.75
CA ALA A 64 6.08 0.14 -7.93
C ALA A 64 4.82 0.58 -7.15
N ILE A 65 3.66 0.59 -7.80
CA ILE A 65 2.37 0.92 -7.15
C ILE A 65 2.04 -0.11 -6.07
N GLN A 66 2.17 -1.41 -6.36
CA GLN A 66 1.92 -2.47 -5.40
C GLN A 66 2.83 -2.36 -4.17
N SER A 67 4.13 -2.09 -4.39
CA SER A 67 5.09 -1.91 -3.32
C SER A 67 4.73 -0.72 -2.41
N ASP A 68 4.31 0.41 -3.01
CA ASP A 68 3.87 1.59 -2.25
C ASP A 68 2.55 1.37 -1.51
N VAL A 69 1.60 0.62 -2.08
CA VAL A 69 0.36 0.21 -1.40
C VAL A 69 0.68 -0.65 -0.18
N VAL A 70 1.53 -1.66 -0.32
CA VAL A 70 1.94 -2.51 0.80
C VAL A 70 2.66 -1.68 1.86
N ARG A 71 3.60 -0.82 1.46
CA ARG A 71 4.29 0.09 2.38
C ARG A 71 3.29 0.95 3.16
N THR A 72 2.34 1.58 2.49
CA THR A 72 1.36 2.46 3.14
C THR A 72 0.45 1.71 4.11
N LEU A 73 0.04 0.48 3.77
CA LEU A 73 -0.74 -0.38 4.68
C LEU A 73 0.08 -0.81 5.89
N VAL A 74 1.34 -1.21 5.70
CA VAL A 74 2.27 -1.50 6.81
C VAL A 74 2.41 -0.27 7.71
N GLU A 75 2.68 0.89 7.13
CA GLU A 75 2.83 2.14 7.88
C GLU A 75 1.57 2.48 8.67
N ARG A 76 0.38 2.31 8.07
CA ARG A 76 -0.91 2.50 8.76
C ARG A 76 -1.02 1.58 9.98
N ALA A 77 -0.77 0.28 9.80
CA ALA A 77 -0.84 -0.69 10.90
C ALA A 77 0.14 -0.35 12.03
N LEU A 78 1.33 0.16 11.71
CA LEU A 78 2.33 0.52 12.72
C LEU A 78 2.00 1.81 13.49
N VAL A 79 1.32 2.78 12.87
CA VAL A 79 0.96 4.07 13.52
C VAL A 79 -0.36 4.00 14.26
N ASP A 80 -1.30 3.16 13.81
CA ASP A 80 -2.62 3.07 14.41
C ASP A 80 -2.54 2.46 15.83
N GLU A 81 -2.92 3.23 16.84
CA GLU A 81 -2.87 2.82 18.25
C GLU A 81 -3.97 1.81 18.59
N ASP A 82 -5.10 1.88 17.88
CA ASP A 82 -6.24 0.96 18.05
C ASP A 82 -6.01 -0.37 17.33
N PHE A 83 -4.99 -0.43 16.45
CA PHE A 83 -4.62 -1.66 15.75
C PHE A 83 -3.77 -2.58 16.63
N ASP A 84 -4.29 -3.77 16.88
CA ASP A 84 -3.56 -4.93 17.40
C ASP A 84 -3.63 -6.09 16.40
N GLN A 85 -2.48 -6.73 16.13
CA GLN A 85 -2.37 -7.85 15.20
C GLN A 85 -3.01 -9.14 15.70
N GLU A 86 -3.23 -9.27 17.02
CA GLU A 86 -3.84 -10.45 17.64
C GLU A 86 -5.37 -10.33 17.75
N THR A 87 -5.94 -9.19 17.36
CA THR A 87 -7.40 -8.98 17.35
C THR A 87 -8.05 -9.76 16.22
N ASP A 88 -9.17 -10.42 16.52
CA ASP A 88 -9.99 -11.13 15.53
C ASP A 88 -10.91 -10.15 14.79
N TYR A 89 -10.35 -9.46 13.79
CA TYR A 89 -11.13 -8.53 12.96
C TYR A 89 -12.10 -9.26 12.03
N PRO A 90 -13.24 -8.64 11.68
CA PRO A 90 -14.17 -9.21 10.72
C PRO A 90 -13.49 -9.58 9.39
N ALA A 91 -13.86 -10.72 8.82
CA ALA A 91 -13.31 -11.15 7.54
C ALA A 91 -13.56 -10.10 6.44
N GLY A 92 -12.50 -9.70 5.74
CA GLY A 92 -12.56 -8.67 4.70
C GLY A 92 -12.54 -7.23 5.23
N SER A 93 -12.39 -7.02 6.54
CA SER A 93 -12.23 -5.68 7.10
C SER A 93 -10.84 -5.09 6.86
N VAL A 94 -10.69 -3.79 7.14
CA VAL A 94 -9.40 -3.10 7.12
C VAL A 94 -8.42 -3.77 8.09
N GLY A 95 -8.81 -4.03 9.34
CA GLY A 95 -7.95 -4.69 10.33
C GLY A 95 -7.48 -6.08 9.87
N ALA A 96 -8.38 -6.91 9.33
CA ALA A 96 -8.02 -8.22 8.79
C ALA A 96 -7.03 -8.13 7.62
N LEU A 97 -7.17 -7.11 6.77
CA LEU A 97 -6.22 -6.82 5.70
C LEU A 97 -4.85 -6.38 6.25
N LEU A 98 -4.81 -5.49 7.23
CA LEU A 98 -3.56 -5.02 7.84
C LEU A 98 -2.80 -6.18 8.50
N VAL A 99 -3.49 -7.07 9.23
CA VAL A 99 -2.92 -8.32 9.76
C VAL A 99 -2.31 -9.16 8.64
N SER A 100 -3.08 -9.40 7.56
CA SER A 100 -2.62 -10.20 6.42
C SER A 100 -1.38 -9.59 5.75
N VAL A 101 -1.34 -8.27 5.60
CA VAL A 101 -0.20 -7.55 5.00
C VAL A 101 1.03 -7.68 5.89
N LEU A 102 0.91 -7.47 7.20
CA LEU A 102 2.04 -7.63 8.13
C LEU A 102 2.58 -9.06 8.13
N GLN A 103 1.70 -10.07 8.17
CA GLN A 103 2.09 -11.48 8.14
C GLN A 103 2.84 -11.85 6.85
N ARG A 104 2.34 -11.40 5.69
CA ARG A 104 3.00 -11.64 4.39
C ARG A 104 4.34 -10.92 4.27
N THR A 105 4.42 -9.70 4.79
CA THR A 105 5.63 -8.85 4.65
C THR A 105 6.73 -9.25 5.63
N PHE A 106 6.38 -9.65 6.86
CA PHE A 106 7.34 -9.84 7.95
C PHE A 106 7.26 -11.23 8.63
N GLN A 107 6.57 -12.20 8.02
CA GLN A 107 6.59 -13.61 8.43
C GLN A 107 6.27 -13.84 9.92
N GLY A 108 5.29 -13.11 10.47
CA GLY A 108 4.81 -13.30 11.84
C GLY A 108 5.61 -12.59 12.94
N ARG A 109 6.47 -11.61 12.58
CA ARG A 109 7.09 -10.74 13.58
C ARG A 109 6.05 -9.90 14.31
N SER A 110 6.28 -9.68 15.61
CA SER A 110 5.35 -8.90 16.43
C SER A 110 5.32 -7.42 16.07
N LEU A 111 4.14 -6.82 16.22
CA LEU A 111 3.89 -5.40 16.01
C LEU A 111 4.87 -4.50 16.77
N GLU A 112 5.18 -4.84 18.03
CA GLU A 112 6.15 -4.10 18.85
C GLU A 112 7.57 -4.17 18.25
N SER A 113 8.00 -5.35 17.79
CA SER A 113 9.30 -5.53 17.16
C SER A 113 9.43 -4.73 15.87
N LEU A 114 8.35 -4.67 15.08
CA LEU A 114 8.29 -3.89 13.85
C LEU A 114 8.30 -2.38 14.10
N ARG A 115 7.52 -1.89 15.08
CA ARG A 115 7.55 -0.49 15.52
C ARG A 115 8.95 -0.07 15.98
N ARG A 116 9.61 -0.93 16.78
CA ARG A 116 10.98 -0.70 17.26
C ARG A 116 11.97 -0.61 16.11
N GLU A 117 11.93 -1.56 15.17
CA GLU A 117 12.83 -1.54 14.02
C GLU A 117 12.59 -0.34 13.12
N ARG A 118 11.33 0.00 12.81
CA ARG A 118 11.01 1.20 12.02
C ARG A 118 11.60 2.46 12.66
N SER A 119 11.58 2.54 13.99
CA SER A 119 12.15 3.70 14.72
C SER A 119 13.67 3.70 14.76
N GLN A 120 14.33 2.54 14.88
CA GLN A 120 15.77 2.44 15.07
C GLN A 120 16.54 2.35 13.74
N GLU A 121 15.97 1.66 12.77
CA GLU A 121 16.58 1.29 11.49
C GLU A 121 15.61 1.58 10.31
N PRO A 122 15.11 2.81 10.14
CA PRO A 122 14.05 3.13 9.16
C PRO A 122 14.44 2.80 7.70
N SER A 123 15.72 2.96 7.35
CA SER A 123 16.23 2.61 6.03
C SER A 123 16.18 1.11 5.78
N LEU A 124 16.63 0.29 6.74
CA LEU A 124 16.55 -1.18 6.62
C LEU A 124 15.10 -1.66 6.58
N PHE A 125 14.24 -1.06 7.41
CA PHE A 125 12.81 -1.35 7.43
C PHE A 125 12.18 -1.15 6.05
N THR A 126 12.48 -0.01 5.41
CA THR A 126 12.04 0.28 4.04
C THR A 126 12.59 -0.73 3.02
N THR A 127 13.88 -1.07 3.11
CA THR A 127 14.50 -2.07 2.23
C THR A 127 13.85 -3.45 2.37
N ARG A 128 13.43 -3.85 3.57
CA ARG A 128 12.71 -5.12 3.78
C ARG A 128 11.33 -5.13 3.14
N ILE A 129 10.62 -4.00 3.14
CA ILE A 129 9.34 -3.89 2.42
C ILE A 129 9.60 -4.03 0.91
N GLN A 130 10.66 -3.42 0.37
CA GLN A 130 11.04 -3.58 -1.04
C GLN A 130 11.34 -5.04 -1.39
N ASP A 131 12.11 -5.73 -0.55
CA ASP A 131 12.43 -7.16 -0.71
C ASP A 131 11.16 -8.03 -0.66
N ALA A 132 10.32 -7.84 0.36
CA ALA A 132 9.07 -8.58 0.53
C ALA A 132 8.05 -8.35 -0.60
N THR A 133 8.05 -7.15 -1.19
CA THR A 133 7.18 -6.80 -2.33
C THR A 133 7.79 -7.17 -3.67
N ARG A 134 9.02 -7.72 -3.69
CA ARG A 134 9.77 -8.08 -4.91
C ARG A 134 9.77 -6.94 -5.92
N LEU A 135 9.98 -5.71 -5.43
CA LEU A 135 9.91 -4.50 -6.25
C LEU A 135 10.81 -4.64 -7.48
N LEU A 136 10.19 -4.58 -8.68
CA LEU A 136 10.83 -4.72 -10.00
C LEU A 136 11.45 -6.09 -10.34
N ALA A 137 11.23 -7.14 -9.54
CA ALA A 137 11.89 -8.43 -9.75
C ALA A 137 11.22 -9.33 -10.82
N ASP A 138 9.92 -9.16 -11.06
CA ASP A 138 9.12 -10.02 -11.95
C ASP A 138 8.68 -9.29 -13.24
N ALA A 139 9.47 -8.29 -13.69
CA ALA A 139 9.10 -7.33 -14.73
C ALA A 139 10.08 -7.20 -15.90
#